data_AF-A0A4P7SMI4-F1
#
_entry.id   AF-A0A4P7SMI4-F1
#
_cell.length_a   1.000
_cell.length_b   1.000
_cell.length_c   1.000
_cell.angle_alpha   90.00
_cell.angle_beta   90.00
_cell.angle_gamma   90.00
#
_symmetry.space_group_name_H-M   'P 1'
#
loop_
_entity.id
_entity.type
_entity.pdbx_description
1 polymer ?
#
loop_
_entity_poly.entity_id
_entity_poly.type
_entity_poly.pdbx_seq_one_letter_code
_entity_poly.pdbx_strand_id
1 'polypeptide(L)'
;MMARDEAARGFDGGVGHARVDLTSVPLAGEQLVVPLTLSVGELTVVVPVDAAVEARFSAGVGTVRWELDGETRMQDAIGASGMTFRDDATVEAGEADLVLDVSAGVGEVRIIEESTP
;
A
#
# COMPACT_ATOMS: atom_id res chain seq x y z
N MET A 1 15.53 -0.67 -4.70
CA MET A 1 15.70 -1.78 -3.76
C MET A 1 15.62 -1.20 -2.35
N MET A 2 14.44 -1.28 -1.72
CA MET A 2 14.27 -0.94 -0.30
C MET A 2 14.62 -2.13 0.59
N ALA A 3 15.22 -1.85 1.75
CA ALA A 3 15.46 -2.86 2.78
C ALA A 3 14.28 -2.94 3.76
N ARG A 4 14.14 -4.07 4.47
CA ARG A 4 13.03 -4.32 5.41
C ARG A 4 12.97 -3.29 6.55
N ASP A 5 14.10 -2.93 7.15
CA ASP A 5 14.18 -1.87 8.17
C ASP A 5 13.83 -0.48 7.64
N GLU A 6 14.02 -0.23 6.34
CA GLU A 6 13.67 1.03 5.70
C GLU A 6 12.17 1.10 5.44
N ALA A 7 11.59 0.01 4.92
CA ALA A 7 10.15 -0.14 4.76
C ALA A 7 9.42 -0.05 6.12
N ALA A 8 9.95 -0.67 7.17
CA ALA A 8 9.37 -0.60 8.51
C ALA A 8 9.42 0.81 9.13
N ARG A 9 10.37 1.66 8.72
CA ARG A 9 10.41 3.08 9.11
C ARG A 9 9.39 3.91 8.35
N GLY A 10 8.98 3.45 7.17
CA GLY A 10 7.93 4.05 6.37
C GLY A 10 8.37 5.25 5.54
N PHE A 11 7.39 5.87 4.90
CA PHE A 11 7.53 7.06 4.07
C PHE A 11 6.70 8.21 4.65
N ASP A 12 7.31 9.40 4.73
CA ASP A 12 6.61 10.65 5.05
C ASP A 12 6.86 11.67 3.93
N GLY A 13 5.78 12.00 3.22
CA GLY A 13 5.78 12.96 2.13
C GLY A 13 4.88 14.15 2.42
N GLY A 14 5.42 15.36 2.21
CA GLY A 14 4.64 16.59 2.30
C GLY A 14 3.70 16.77 1.10
N VAL A 15 4.22 17.34 0.01
CA VAL A 15 3.44 17.62 -1.20
C VAL A 15 4.16 17.08 -2.43
N GLY A 16 3.44 16.37 -3.30
CA GLY A 16 3.95 15.96 -4.61
C GLY A 16 3.57 14.54 -5.01
N HIS A 17 4.37 13.96 -5.90
CA HIS A 17 4.24 12.58 -6.35
C HIS A 17 5.31 11.74 -5.66
N ALA A 18 4.90 10.64 -5.03
CA ALA A 18 5.79 9.69 -4.39
C ALA A 18 5.59 8.29 -4.96
N ARG A 19 6.68 7.57 -5.16
CA ARG A 19 6.66 6.15 -5.53
C ARG A 19 7.44 5.36 -4.50
N VAL A 20 6.78 4.40 -3.87
CA VAL A 20 7.38 3.47 -2.90
C VAL A 20 7.42 2.09 -3.54
N ASP A 21 8.61 1.53 -3.66
CA ASP A 21 8.84 0.26 -4.32
C ASP A 21 9.25 -0.81 -3.29
N LEU A 22 8.32 -1.71 -2.99
CA LEU A 22 8.47 -2.78 -2.01
C LEU A 22 8.81 -4.14 -2.64
N THR A 23 8.99 -4.19 -3.96
CA THR A 23 9.24 -5.43 -4.73
C THR A 23 10.43 -6.23 -4.22
N SER A 24 11.48 -5.54 -3.78
CA SER A 24 12.72 -6.16 -3.30
C SER A 24 12.73 -6.42 -1.80
N VAL A 25 11.64 -6.11 -1.09
CA VAL A 25 11.59 -6.24 0.37
C VAL A 25 11.41 -7.72 0.72
N PRO A 26 12.30 -8.29 1.55
CA PRO A 26 12.17 -9.69 1.94
C PRO A 26 10.98 -9.86 2.90
N LEU A 27 9.96 -10.58 2.45
CA LEU A 27 8.72 -10.82 3.20
C LEU A 27 8.72 -12.11 4.03
N ALA A 28 9.71 -12.99 3.85
CA ALA A 28 9.81 -14.21 4.63
C ALA A 28 9.93 -13.93 6.15
N GLY A 29 9.13 -14.64 6.95
CA GLY A 29 9.20 -14.60 8.40
C GLY A 29 8.01 -13.89 9.04
N GLU A 30 8.28 -12.83 9.80
CA GLU A 30 7.24 -12.06 10.49
C GLU A 30 6.46 -11.15 9.53
N GLN A 31 5.28 -10.72 9.93
CA GLN A 31 4.54 -9.66 9.23
C GLN A 31 5.37 -8.36 9.20
N LEU A 32 5.41 -7.71 8.04
CA LEU A 32 6.02 -6.40 7.86
C LEU A 32 4.95 -5.31 7.77
N VAL A 33 4.99 -4.34 8.68
CA VAL A 33 4.12 -3.16 8.63
C VAL A 33 4.89 -1.98 8.04
N VAL A 34 4.34 -1.34 7.01
CA VAL A 34 4.94 -0.21 6.30
C VAL A 34 4.03 1.02 6.47
N PRO A 35 4.42 1.99 7.31
CA PRO A 35 3.67 3.23 7.46
C PRO A 35 3.93 4.18 6.29
N LEU A 36 2.88 4.68 5.65
CA LEU A 36 2.96 5.54 4.47
C LEU A 36 2.10 6.78 4.68
N THR A 37 2.73 7.94 4.86
CA THR A 37 2.04 9.22 5.09
C THR A 37 2.27 10.17 3.92
N LEU A 38 1.18 10.72 3.38
CA LEU A 38 1.21 11.77 2.37
C LEU A 38 0.24 12.89 2.74
N SER A 39 0.70 14.13 2.83
CA SER A 39 -0.20 15.24 3.15
C SER A 39 -1.05 15.64 1.94
N VAL A 40 -0.43 15.91 0.79
CA VAL A 40 -1.15 16.26 -0.45
C VAL A 40 -0.44 15.69 -1.68
N GLY A 41 -1.18 15.05 -2.59
CA GLY A 41 -0.68 14.65 -3.90
C GLY A 41 -0.98 13.20 -4.26
N GLU A 42 -0.02 12.52 -4.87
CA GLU A 42 -0.21 11.16 -5.36
C GLU A 42 0.85 10.22 -4.77
N LEU A 43 0.40 9.07 -4.25
CA LEU A 43 1.26 8.00 -3.77
C LEU A 43 1.03 6.75 -4.62
N THR A 44 2.08 6.26 -5.28
CA THR A 44 2.08 4.94 -5.90
C THR A 44 2.92 3.97 -5.09
N VAL A 45 2.31 2.88 -4.64
CA VAL A 45 3.00 1.78 -3.95
C VAL A 45 3.07 0.58 -4.88
N VAL A 46 4.25 0.00 -5.03
CA VAL A 46 4.48 -1.23 -5.82
C VAL A 46 4.76 -2.37 -4.86
N VAL A 47 3.97 -3.43 -4.95
CA VAL A 47 4.11 -4.63 -4.12
C VAL A 47 4.56 -5.84 -4.93
N PRO A 48 5.19 -6.85 -4.31
CA PRO A 48 5.53 -8.11 -4.99
C PRO A 48 4.25 -8.88 -5.40
N VAL A 49 4.29 -9.58 -6.55
CA VAL A 49 3.14 -10.30 -7.15
C VAL A 49 2.69 -11.56 -6.38
N ASP A 50 3.51 -12.08 -5.47
CA ASP A 50 3.21 -13.31 -4.70
C ASP A 50 3.13 -13.04 -3.18
N ALA A 51 2.98 -11.76 -2.79
CA ALA A 51 2.93 -11.37 -1.39
C ALA A 51 1.49 -11.38 -0.87
N ALA A 52 1.24 -11.87 0.34
CA ALA A 52 -0.03 -11.61 1.02
C ALA A 52 -0.05 -10.16 1.53
N VAL A 53 -0.78 -9.28 0.84
CA VAL A 53 -0.87 -7.85 1.12
C VAL A 53 -2.22 -7.44 1.72
N GLU A 54 -2.16 -6.78 2.87
CA GLU A 54 -3.26 -6.02 3.45
C GLU A 54 -2.94 -4.53 3.39
N ALA A 55 -3.89 -3.70 2.95
CA ALA A 55 -3.75 -2.25 3.05
C ALA A 55 -4.87 -1.63 3.88
N ARG A 56 -4.47 -0.79 4.83
CA ARG A 56 -5.33 0.00 5.70
C ARG A 56 -5.23 1.45 5.27
N PHE A 57 -6.35 2.05 4.91
CA PHE A 57 -6.40 3.42 4.43
C PHE A 57 -7.15 4.31 5.41
N SER A 58 -6.51 5.43 5.72
CA SER A 58 -7.12 6.60 6.31
C SER A 58 -6.90 7.76 5.35
N ALA A 59 -7.98 8.29 4.79
CA ALA A 59 -7.89 9.38 3.83
C ALA A 59 -8.83 10.52 4.19
N GLY A 60 -8.34 11.75 4.03
CA GLY A 60 -9.14 12.95 4.19
C GLY A 60 -10.07 13.13 2.99
N VAL A 61 -9.52 13.49 1.84
CA VAL A 61 -10.28 13.71 0.59
C VAL A 61 -9.49 13.18 -0.59
N GLY A 62 -10.02 12.17 -1.28
CA GLY A 62 -9.25 11.54 -2.35
C GLY A 62 -9.89 10.30 -2.94
N THR A 63 -9.09 9.58 -3.72
CA THR A 63 -9.46 8.29 -4.30
C THR A 63 -8.39 7.26 -3.97
N VAL A 64 -8.82 6.07 -3.60
CA VAL A 64 -7.96 4.91 -3.42
C VAL A 64 -8.19 3.96 -4.58
N ARG A 65 -7.09 3.53 -5.19
CA ARG A 65 -7.07 2.57 -6.29
C ARG A 65 -6.19 1.38 -5.91
N TRP A 66 -6.78 0.21 -5.93
CA TRP A 66 -6.17 -1.08 -5.59
C TRP A 66 -6.15 -1.95 -6.85
N GLU A 67 -4.96 -2.32 -7.29
CA GLU A 67 -4.71 -3.06 -8.52
C GLU A 67 -3.78 -4.25 -8.25
N LEU A 68 -4.30 -5.24 -7.51
CA LEU A 68 -3.62 -6.51 -7.22
C LEU A 68 -4.41 -7.70 -7.75
N ASP A 69 -3.76 -8.83 -8.01
CA ASP A 69 -4.29 -10.08 -8.56
C ASP A 69 -5.08 -9.91 -9.88
N GLY A 70 -4.73 -8.90 -10.67
CA GLY A 70 -5.51 -8.51 -11.86
C GLY A 70 -6.89 -7.93 -11.55
N GLU A 71 -7.25 -7.74 -10.29
CA GLU A 71 -8.44 -7.01 -9.87
C GLU A 71 -8.15 -5.51 -9.74
N THR A 72 -9.01 -4.68 -10.32
CA THR A 72 -8.98 -3.22 -10.09
C THR A 72 -10.18 -2.82 -9.23
N ARG A 73 -9.92 -2.33 -8.01
CA ARG A 73 -10.91 -1.74 -7.12
C ARG A 73 -10.61 -0.25 -6.96
N MET A 74 -11.62 0.59 -7.16
CA MET A 74 -11.52 2.03 -6.98
C MET A 74 -12.60 2.47 -5.99
N GLN A 75 -12.22 3.29 -5.02
CA GLN A 75 -13.14 3.79 -4.01
C GLN A 75 -12.81 5.25 -3.65
N ASP A 76 -13.84 6.08 -3.61
CA ASP A 76 -13.72 7.44 -3.12
C ASP A 76 -13.52 7.43 -1.60
N ALA A 77 -12.47 8.12 -1.16
CA ALA A 77 -11.97 8.08 0.21
C ALA A 77 -12.27 9.38 0.95
N ILE A 78 -13.49 9.89 0.80
CA ILE A 78 -13.93 11.15 1.41
C ILE A 78 -14.30 10.91 2.88
N GLY A 79 -13.47 11.39 3.80
CA GLY A 79 -13.64 11.19 5.24
C GLY A 79 -13.53 9.73 5.66
N ALA A 80 -12.84 8.91 4.86
CA ALA A 80 -12.71 7.50 5.10
C ALA A 80 -11.66 7.23 6.20
N SER A 81 -12.08 6.58 7.28
CA SER A 81 -11.18 6.13 8.35
C SER A 81 -11.27 4.61 8.47
N GLY A 82 -10.13 3.93 8.31
CA GLY A 82 -10.02 2.49 8.52
C GLY A 82 -10.56 1.60 7.39
N MET A 83 -10.55 2.07 6.13
CA MET A 83 -10.86 1.18 5.00
C MET A 83 -9.77 0.11 4.89
N THR A 84 -10.15 -1.15 4.70
CA THR A 84 -9.18 -2.24 4.59
C THR A 84 -9.39 -2.99 3.28
N PHE A 85 -8.31 -3.19 2.53
CA PHE A 85 -8.24 -4.02 1.34
C PHE A 85 -7.32 -5.20 1.63
N ARG A 86 -7.69 -6.37 1.09
CA ARG A 86 -6.91 -7.61 1.14
C ARG A 86 -6.91 -8.22 -0.24
N ASP A 87 -5.77 -8.77 -0.62
CA ASP A 87 -5.62 -9.57 -1.83
C ASP A 87 -6.03 -11.03 -1.59
N ASP A 88 -6.07 -11.81 -2.66
CA ASP A 88 -6.49 -13.21 -2.59
C ASP A 88 -5.46 -14.04 -1.80
N ALA A 89 -4.17 -13.72 -1.94
CA ALA A 89 -3.09 -14.37 -1.18
C ALA A 89 -3.28 -14.22 0.34
N THR A 90 -3.66 -13.04 0.83
CA THR A 90 -3.98 -12.82 2.25
C THR A 90 -5.21 -13.61 2.69
N VAL A 91 -6.23 -13.69 1.83
CA VAL A 91 -7.46 -14.46 2.13
C VAL A 91 -7.15 -15.95 2.23
N GLU A 92 -6.30 -16.49 1.35
CA GLU A 92 -5.90 -17.89 1.36
C GLU A 92 -4.95 -18.24 2.51
N ALA A 93 -3.98 -17.37 2.82
CA ALA A 93 -3.03 -17.58 3.90
C ALA A 93 -3.66 -17.37 5.29
N GLY A 94 -4.70 -16.53 5.39
CA GLY A 94 -5.35 -16.15 6.64
C GLY A 94 -4.61 -15.07 7.45
N GLU A 95 -3.39 -14.71 7.04
CA GLU A 95 -2.60 -13.60 7.56
C GLU A 95 -1.86 -12.89 6.42
N ALA A 96 -1.59 -11.60 6.61
CA ALA A 96 -0.83 -10.79 5.65
C ALA A 96 0.66 -10.79 6.00
N ASP A 97 1.51 -11.03 5.01
CA ASP A 97 2.96 -10.87 5.12
C ASP A 97 3.35 -9.38 5.09
N LEU A 98 2.60 -8.57 4.36
CA LEU A 98 2.83 -7.14 4.17
C LEU A 98 1.57 -6.34 4.52
N VAL A 99 1.67 -5.49 5.53
CA VAL A 99 0.60 -4.57 5.93
C VAL A 99 1.01 -3.14 5.58
N LEU A 100 0.25 -2.51 4.69
CA LEU A 100 0.43 -1.12 4.29
C LEU A 100 -0.49 -0.25 5.12
N ASP A 101 0.06 0.59 5.99
CA ASP A 101 -0.71 1.55 6.79
C ASP A 101 -0.62 2.92 6.15
N VAL A 102 -1.63 3.26 5.33
CA VAL A 102 -1.63 4.43 4.47
C VAL A 102 -2.49 5.53 5.06
N SER A 103 -1.87 6.69 5.30
CA SER A 103 -2.53 7.93 5.69
C SER A 103 -2.32 9.01 4.63
N ALA A 104 -3.40 9.39 3.94
CA ALA A 104 -3.37 10.41 2.90
C ALA A 104 -4.28 11.60 3.23
N GLY A 105 -3.77 12.82 3.24
CA GLY A 105 -4.58 14.01 3.49
C GLY A 105 -5.52 14.30 2.31
N VAL A 106 -4.94 14.77 1.20
CA VAL A 106 -5.69 15.07 -0.03
C VAL A 106 -5.01 14.50 -1.26
N GLY A 107 -5.71 13.71 -2.08
CA GLY A 107 -5.22 13.27 -3.39
C GLY A 107 -5.50 11.81 -3.73
N GLU A 108 -4.61 11.16 -4.48
CA GLU A 108 -4.80 9.78 -4.94
C GLU A 108 -3.77 8.83 -4.31
N VAL A 109 -4.23 7.66 -3.87
CA VAL A 109 -3.33 6.56 -3.53
C VAL A 109 -3.60 5.39 -4.46
N ARG A 110 -2.52 4.88 -5.06
CA ARG A 110 -2.53 3.75 -5.97
C ARG A 110 -1.63 2.65 -5.45
N ILE A 111 -2.17 1.45 -5.28
CA ILE A 111 -1.40 0.25 -4.95
C ILE A 111 -1.46 -0.67 -6.15
N ILE A 112 -0.29 -1.01 -6.69
CA ILE A 112 -0.13 -1.84 -7.88
C ILE A 112 0.82 -2.99 -7.60
N GLU A 113 0.64 -4.09 -8.31
CA GLU A 113 1.63 -5.16 -8.37
C GLU A 113 2.84 -4.77 -9.21
N GLU A 114 3.96 -5.43 -8.91
CA GLU A 114 5.08 -5.50 -9.82
C GLU A 114 4.60 -5.95 -11.20
N SER A 115 4.79 -5.09 -12.20
CA SER A 115 4.58 -5.48 -13.58
C SER A 115 5.70 -6.43 -13.98
N THR A 116 5.41 -7.72 -14.06
CA THR A 116 6.34 -8.70 -14.64
C THR A 116 6.55 -8.35 -16.12
N PRO A 117 7.79 -8.10 -16.57
CA PRO A 117 8.08 -7.76 -17.98
C PRO A 117 7.87 -8.93 -18.94
#